data_AF-A0A2X1CIB4-F1
#
_entry.id   AF-A0A2X1CIB4-F1
#
_cell.length_a   1.000
_cell.length_b   1.000
_cell.length_c   1.000
_cell.angle_alpha   90.00
_cell.angle_beta   90.00
_cell.angle_gamma   90.00
#
_symmetry.space_group_name_H-M   'P 1'
#
loop_
_entity.id
_entity.type
_entity.pdbx_description
1 polymer ?
#
loop_
_entity_poly.entity_id
_entity_poly.type
_entity_poly.pdbx_seq_one_letter_code
_entity_poly.pdbx_strand_id
1 'polypeptide(L)'
;MARQAGLSFHKARPELSDLNAWRLPVAIQLDGGEVAVVTSMGADGLTLIMSGDECAEVTHSEASLQPHVRFMAMLRPLQAARDVRIDDYIAPVEKNWLRNLVLVDWRPYGHILVASLITNLNGARGCPVFYAGL
;
A
#
# COMPACT_ATOMS: atom_id res chain seq x y z
N MET A 1 0.71 -1.97 23.41
CA MET A 1 0.67 -1.02 22.28
C MET A 1 1.32 -1.57 21.01
N ALA A 2 2.61 -1.96 20.96
CA ALA A 2 3.25 -2.45 19.71
C ALA A 2 2.55 -3.67 19.03
N ARG A 3 2.16 -4.71 19.80
CA ARG A 3 1.38 -5.85 19.26
C ARG A 3 0.00 -5.45 18.73
N GLN A 4 -0.57 -4.37 19.24
CA GLN A 4 -1.90 -3.87 18.88
C GLN A 4 -1.87 -3.14 17.53
N ALA A 5 -0.69 -2.63 17.13
CA ALA A 5 -0.42 -2.08 15.80
C ALA A 5 0.03 -3.15 14.78
N GLY A 6 -0.03 -4.45 15.12
CA GLY A 6 0.42 -5.51 14.22
C GLY A 6 1.93 -5.53 14.00
N LEU A 7 2.72 -5.03 14.96
CA LEU A 7 4.19 -5.08 14.94
C LEU A 7 4.69 -6.06 16.01
N SER A 8 5.55 -6.99 15.60
CA SER A 8 6.34 -7.77 16.54
C SER A 8 7.52 -6.95 17.01
N PHE A 9 7.76 -7.01 18.32
CA PHE A 9 8.77 -6.25 19.01
C PHE A 9 9.79 -7.22 19.57
N HIS A 10 11.05 -7.09 19.17
CA HIS A 10 12.15 -7.85 19.75
C HIS A 10 13.12 -6.90 20.43
N LYS A 11 13.28 -7.04 21.74
CA LYS A 11 14.26 -6.28 22.52
C LYS A 11 15.66 -6.80 22.18
N ALA A 12 16.53 -5.93 21.69
CA ALA A 12 17.92 -6.24 21.40
C ALA A 12 18.84 -5.59 22.44
N ARG A 13 20.10 -6.04 22.49
CA ARG A 13 21.11 -5.41 23.35
C ARG A 13 21.42 -4.00 22.84
N PRO A 14 21.60 -3.00 23.71
CA PRO A 14 21.89 -1.62 23.31
C PRO A 14 23.35 -1.46 22.86
N GLU A 15 23.79 -2.26 21.91
CA GLU A 15 25.16 -2.30 21.42
C GLU A 15 25.12 -2.08 19.89
N LEU A 16 25.58 -0.90 19.45
CA LEU A 16 25.62 -0.51 18.03
C LEU A 16 26.64 -1.35 17.25
N SER A 17 27.65 -1.91 17.93
CA SER A 17 28.60 -2.88 17.36
C SER A 17 27.92 -4.12 16.76
N ASP A 18 26.73 -4.49 17.28
CA ASP A 18 25.94 -5.65 16.84
C ASP A 18 24.94 -5.30 15.71
N LEU A 19 24.86 -4.04 15.30
CA LEU A 19 24.03 -3.61 14.18
C LEU A 19 24.69 -3.99 12.85
N ASN A 20 23.85 -4.44 11.94
CA ASN A 20 24.23 -4.76 10.57
C ASN A 20 23.14 -4.20 9.65
N ALA A 21 23.49 -3.78 8.44
CA ALA A 21 22.57 -3.17 7.48
C ALA A 21 21.35 -4.06 7.20
N TRP A 22 21.51 -5.38 7.30
CA TRP A 22 20.45 -6.39 7.16
C TRP A 22 19.44 -6.45 8.31
N ARG A 23 19.76 -5.87 9.47
CA ARG A 23 18.90 -5.85 10.66
C ARG A 23 18.09 -4.56 10.79
N LEU A 24 18.25 -3.63 9.85
CA LEU A 24 17.48 -2.39 9.76
C LEU A 24 16.05 -2.64 9.22
N PRO A 25 15.09 -1.78 9.55
CA PRO A 25 15.18 -0.63 10.47
C PRO A 25 15.13 -1.05 11.96
N VAL A 26 15.88 -0.33 12.81
CA VAL A 26 15.95 -0.57 14.26
C VAL A 26 15.56 0.68 15.02
N ALA A 27 14.66 0.57 15.99
CA ALA A 27 14.32 1.67 16.90
C ALA A 27 15.27 1.66 18.12
N ILE A 28 15.87 2.81 18.41
CA ILE A 28 16.70 3.05 19.59
C ILE A 28 16.07 4.11 20.47
N GLN A 29 16.27 3.99 21.78
CA GLN A 29 15.94 5.03 22.74
C GLN A 29 17.22 5.67 23.25
N LEU A 30 17.29 6.99 23.15
CA LEU A 30 18.39 7.82 23.59
C LEU A 30 18.19 8.26 25.06
N ASP A 31 19.26 8.75 25.67
CA ASP A 31 19.19 9.43 26.97
C ASP A 31 18.19 10.58 26.93
N GLY A 32 17.36 10.70 27.97
CA GLY A 32 16.25 11.66 28.00
C GLY A 32 14.92 11.12 27.49
N GLY A 33 14.89 9.88 26.97
CA GLY A 33 13.65 9.18 26.59
C GLY A 33 13.22 9.42 25.14
N GLU A 34 13.99 10.20 24.38
CA GLU A 34 13.81 10.38 22.95
C GLU A 34 13.99 9.05 22.19
N VAL A 35 13.18 8.85 21.16
CA VAL A 35 13.21 7.64 20.33
C VAL A 35 13.67 8.03 18.94
N ALA A 36 14.62 7.29 18.39
CA ALA A 36 15.10 7.44 17.03
C ALA A 36 15.04 6.09 16.30
N VAL A 37 14.82 6.13 14.99
CA VAL A 37 14.81 4.94 14.14
C VAL A 37 16.02 5.00 13.22
N VAL A 38 16.90 4.01 13.33
CA VAL A 38 18.03 3.83 12.41
C VAL A 38 17.50 3.21 11.12
N THR A 39 17.68 3.92 10.01
CA THR A 39 17.19 3.52 8.68
C THR A 39 18.30 3.03 7.77
N SER A 40 19.50 3.58 7.92
CA SER A 40 20.65 3.34 7.04
C SER A 40 21.96 3.33 7.83
N MET A 41 22.94 2.56 7.33
CA MET A 41 24.34 2.62 7.77
C MET A 41 25.22 2.78 6.54
N GLY A 42 26.01 3.84 6.53
CA GLY A 42 26.97 4.15 5.47
C GLY A 42 28.41 4.25 6.01
N ALA A 43 29.36 4.55 5.12
CA ALA A 43 30.76 4.74 5.51
C ALA A 43 30.97 5.93 6.47
N ASP A 44 30.07 6.92 6.42
CA ASP A 44 30.12 8.15 7.22
C ASP A 44 29.39 8.02 8.57
N GLY A 45 28.65 6.93 8.81
CA GLY A 45 27.94 6.69 10.07
C GLY A 45 26.52 6.11 9.90
N LEU A 46 25.75 6.17 11.00
CA LEU A 46 24.35 5.75 11.06
C LEU A 46 23.45 6.93 10.68
N THR A 47 22.48 6.70 9.79
CA THR A 47 21.40 7.64 9.52
C THR A 47 20.20 7.28 10.39
N LEU A 48 19.71 8.27 11.14
CA LEU A 48 18.62 8.11 12.09
C LEU A 48 17.53 9.14 11.82
N ILE A 49 16.29 8.75 12.10
CA ILE A 49 15.12 9.63 12.08
C ILE A 49 14.60 9.75 13.51
N MET A 50 14.54 10.97 14.04
CA MET A 50 14.06 11.22 15.41
C MET A 50 12.53 11.30 15.46
N SER A 51 11.92 10.76 16.53
CA SER A 51 10.46 10.67 16.71
C SER A 51 9.76 12.00 17.07
N GLY A 52 10.36 13.14 16.75
CA GLY A 52 9.84 14.47 17.09
C GLY A 52 10.20 15.56 16.09
N ASP A 53 11.16 15.31 15.21
CA ASP A 53 11.42 16.13 14.03
C ASP A 53 10.59 15.63 12.86
N GLU A 54 10.35 16.51 11.87
CA GLU A 54 9.52 16.29 10.68
C GLU A 54 10.10 15.22 9.72
N CYS A 55 10.38 14.02 10.23
CA CYS A 55 11.13 12.96 9.57
C CYS A 55 12.52 13.43 9.06
N ALA A 56 13.17 14.34 9.78
CA ALA A 56 14.53 14.75 9.42
C ALA A 56 15.52 13.58 9.60
N GLU A 57 16.22 13.25 8.52
CA GLU A 57 17.32 12.28 8.55
C GLU A 57 18.59 12.98 9.06
N VAL A 58 19.11 12.51 10.19
CA VAL A 58 20.35 13.00 10.79
C VAL A 58 21.38 11.88 10.75
N THR A 59 22.58 12.17 10.27
CA THR A 59 23.68 11.21 10.24
C THR A 59 24.62 11.45 11.42
N HIS A 60 24.86 10.41 12.20
CA HIS A 60 25.74 10.45 13.37
C HIS A 60 26.70 9.27 13.37
N SER A 61 27.90 9.48 13.92
CA SER A 61 28.89 8.42 14.09
C SER A 61 28.47 7.45 15.21
N GLU A 62 28.73 6.16 15.02
CA GLU A 62 28.42 5.10 15.99
C GLU A 62 29.03 5.40 17.37
N ALA A 63 30.28 5.89 17.39
CA ALA A 63 31.02 6.19 18.61
C ALA A 63 30.40 7.34 19.43
N SER A 64 29.70 8.27 18.77
CA SER A 64 29.04 9.40 19.46
C SER A 64 27.65 9.02 19.97
N LEU A 65 26.99 8.06 19.31
CA LEU A 65 25.66 7.56 19.67
C LEU A 65 25.70 6.50 20.77
N GLN A 66 26.69 5.61 20.75
CA GLN A 66 26.80 4.46 21.67
C GLN A 66 26.61 4.82 23.16
N PRO A 67 27.18 5.92 23.68
CA PRO A 67 27.00 6.30 25.09
C PRO A 67 25.56 6.64 25.45
N HIS A 68 24.80 7.14 24.47
CA HIS A 68 23.45 7.65 24.65
C HIS A 68 22.37 6.59 24.42
N VAL A 69 22.71 5.42 23.85
CA VAL A 69 21.73 4.35 23.58
C VAL A 69 21.40 3.58 24.86
N ARG A 70 20.19 3.78 25.37
CA ARG A 70 19.64 3.09 26.55
C ARG A 70 18.98 1.77 26.19
N PHE A 71 18.31 1.73 25.05
CA PHE A 71 17.44 0.64 24.67
C PHE A 71 17.40 0.47 23.16
N MET A 72 17.36 -0.77 22.69
CA MET A 72 17.27 -1.10 21.28
C MET A 72 16.14 -2.10 21.04
N ALA A 73 15.33 -1.84 20.02
CA ALA A 73 14.24 -2.71 19.61
C ALA A 73 14.16 -2.86 18.10
N MET A 74 14.06 -4.12 17.68
CA MET A 74 13.76 -4.48 16.30
C MET A 74 12.25 -4.53 16.15
N LEU A 75 11.74 -3.73 15.22
CA LEU A 75 10.32 -3.69 14.86
C LEU A 75 10.16 -4.52 13.59
N ARG A 76 9.53 -5.68 13.71
CA ARG A 76 9.21 -6.55 12.57
C ARG A 76 7.70 -6.51 12.38
N PRO A 77 7.16 -6.05 11.24
CA PRO A 77 5.73 -6.10 11.02
C PRO A 77 5.25 -7.56 11.05
N LEU A 78 4.25 -7.85 11.91
CA LEU A 78 3.67 -9.17 12.14
C LEU A 78 2.78 -9.59 10.96
N GLN A 79 2.31 -8.62 10.19
CA GLN A 79 1.65 -8.78 8.90
C GLN A 79 2.45 -8.00 7.87
N ALA A 80 2.72 -8.60 6.70
CA ALA A 80 3.30 -7.88 5.58
C ALA A 80 2.51 -6.57 5.39
N ALA A 81 3.23 -5.45 5.42
CA ALA A 81 2.61 -4.15 5.19
C ALA A 81 1.73 -4.25 3.94
N ARG A 82 0.48 -3.82 4.04
CA ARG A 82 -0.42 -3.70 2.89
C ARG A 82 0.27 -2.85 1.85
N ASP A 83 0.88 -3.49 0.87
CA ASP A 83 1.51 -2.83 -0.24
C ASP A 83 0.40 -2.52 -1.22
N VAL A 84 -0.03 -1.26 -1.24
CA VAL A 84 -1.05 -0.76 -2.16
C VAL A 84 -0.80 -1.21 -3.60
N ARG A 85 0.46 -1.42 -3.99
CA ARG A 85 0.82 -1.86 -5.35
C ARG A 85 0.40 -3.29 -5.65
N ILE A 86 0.37 -4.14 -4.63
CA ILE A 86 0.08 -5.57 -4.76
C ILE A 86 -1.36 -5.86 -4.34
N ASP A 87 -1.88 -5.08 -3.38
CA ASP A 87 -3.24 -5.20 -2.89
C ASP A 87 -4.28 -5.07 -4.01
N ASP A 88 -4.07 -4.15 -4.96
CA ASP A 88 -4.94 -3.99 -6.14
C ASP A 88 -4.92 -5.22 -7.07
N TYR A 89 -3.82 -5.97 -7.12
CA TYR A 89 -3.67 -7.16 -7.96
C TYR A 89 -4.14 -8.46 -7.29
N ILE A 90 -4.12 -8.51 -5.95
CA ILE A 90 -4.58 -9.66 -5.15
C ILE A 90 -6.09 -9.55 -4.82
N ALA A 91 -6.69 -8.37 -5.05
CA ALA A 91 -8.10 -8.15 -4.77
C ALA A 91 -9.00 -9.20 -5.47
N PRO A 92 -9.96 -9.81 -4.74
CA PRO A 92 -10.88 -10.75 -5.34
C PRO A 92 -11.71 -10.06 -6.42
N VAL A 93 -11.80 -10.68 -7.61
CA VAL A 93 -12.59 -10.14 -8.73
C VAL A 93 -14.04 -9.91 -8.28
N GLU A 94 -14.52 -8.66 -8.34
CA GLU A 94 -15.87 -8.33 -7.92
C GLU A 94 -16.92 -9.05 -8.79
N LYS A 95 -17.88 -9.75 -8.18
CA LYS A 95 -18.87 -10.56 -8.90
C LYS A 95 -19.68 -9.80 -9.97
N ASN A 96 -19.82 -8.47 -9.84
CA ASN A 96 -20.64 -7.62 -10.69
C ASN A 96 -19.84 -6.56 -11.45
N TRP A 97 -18.50 -6.69 -11.52
CA TRP A 97 -17.62 -5.67 -12.14
C TRP A 97 -18.04 -5.27 -13.55
N LEU A 98 -18.36 -6.26 -14.39
CA LEU A 98 -18.73 -6.03 -15.80
C LEU A 98 -20.07 -5.31 -15.92
N ARG A 99 -21.04 -5.67 -15.06
CA ARG A 99 -22.35 -5.01 -15.04
C ARG A 99 -22.21 -3.56 -14.62
N ASN A 100 -21.39 -3.29 -13.60
CA ASN A 100 -21.12 -1.94 -13.15
C ASN A 100 -20.42 -1.12 -14.23
N LEU A 101 -19.51 -1.72 -15.01
CA LEU A 101 -18.84 -1.02 -16.11
C LEU A 101 -19.78 -0.72 -17.29
N VAL A 102 -20.55 -1.71 -17.74
CA VAL A 102 -21.38 -1.61 -18.95
C VAL A 102 -22.69 -0.86 -18.71
N LEU A 103 -23.28 -0.96 -17.51
CA LEU A 103 -24.57 -0.37 -17.19
C LEU A 103 -24.49 1.03 -16.58
N VAL A 104 -23.29 1.60 -16.38
CA VAL A 104 -23.11 2.99 -15.96
C VAL A 104 -23.83 3.94 -16.92
N ASP A 105 -23.71 3.71 -18.23
CA ASP A 105 -24.37 4.50 -19.27
C ASP A 105 -25.34 3.66 -20.10
N TRP A 106 -26.50 3.32 -19.54
CA TRP A 106 -27.50 2.49 -20.23
C TRP A 106 -28.22 3.19 -21.40
N ARG A 107 -28.23 4.54 -21.41
CA ARG A 107 -29.00 5.38 -22.37
C ARG A 107 -28.78 5.00 -23.85
N PRO A 108 -27.54 4.92 -24.37
CA PRO A 108 -27.32 4.54 -25.77
C PRO A 108 -27.74 3.10 -26.11
N TYR A 109 -27.63 2.16 -25.16
CA TYR A 109 -28.01 0.76 -25.38
C TYR A 109 -29.51 0.58 -25.57
N GLY A 110 -30.33 1.43 -24.95
CA GLY A 110 -31.79 1.38 -25.08
C GLY A 110 -32.26 1.51 -26.53
N HIS A 111 -31.68 2.43 -27.29
CA HIS A 111 -32.05 2.64 -28.70
C HIS A 111 -31.68 1.45 -29.58
N ILE A 112 -30.51 0.85 -29.36
CA ILE A 112 -30.05 -0.34 -30.09
C ILE A 112 -30.97 -1.53 -29.80
N LEU A 113 -31.28 -1.78 -28.53
CA LEU A 113 -32.17 -2.87 -28.12
C LEU A 113 -33.57 -2.74 -28.73
N VAL A 114 -34.13 -1.53 -28.74
CA VAL A 114 -35.44 -1.26 -29.35
C VAL A 114 -35.40 -1.46 -30.86
N ALA A 115 -34.40 -0.93 -31.56
CA ALA A 115 -34.25 -1.12 -33.00
C ALA A 115 -34.10 -2.60 -33.35
N SER A 116 -33.24 -3.34 -32.65
CA SER A 116 -33.05 -4.77 -32.84
C SER A 116 -34.33 -5.58 -32.56
N LEU A 117 -35.10 -5.20 -31.53
CA LEU A 117 -36.37 -5.86 -31.22
C LEU A 117 -37.39 -5.62 -32.34
N ILE A 118 -37.55 -4.38 -32.80
CA ILE A 118 -38.47 -4.03 -33.89
C ILE A 118 -38.09 -4.80 -35.15
N THR A 119 -36.81 -4.82 -35.52
CA THR A 119 -36.33 -5.56 -36.69
C THR A 119 -36.63 -7.06 -36.58
N ASN A 120 -36.36 -7.68 -35.43
CA ASN A 120 -36.67 -9.09 -35.21
C ASN A 120 -38.16 -9.38 -35.21
N LEU A 121 -38.99 -8.51 -34.64
CA LEU A 121 -40.44 -8.68 -34.60
C LEU A 121 -41.07 -8.57 -36.00
N ASN A 122 -40.56 -7.66 -36.85
CA ASN A 122 -40.99 -7.53 -38.23
C ASN A 122 -40.49 -8.71 -39.08
N GLY A 123 -39.24 -9.14 -38.89
CA GLY A 123 -38.69 -10.31 -39.56
C GLY A 123 -39.45 -11.60 -39.20
N ALA A 124 -39.76 -11.81 -37.92
CA ALA A 124 -40.53 -12.97 -37.46
C ALA A 124 -41.98 -12.98 -37.97
N ARG A 125 -42.57 -11.80 -38.23
CA ARG A 125 -43.91 -11.67 -38.83
C ARG A 125 -43.92 -11.72 -40.36
N GLY A 126 -42.76 -11.83 -41.00
CA GLY A 126 -42.63 -11.96 -42.46
C GLY A 126 -43.09 -10.72 -43.25
N CYS A 127 -43.13 -9.54 -42.63
CA CYS A 127 -43.54 -8.31 -43.31
C CYS A 127 -42.32 -7.47 -43.67
N PRO A 128 -41.85 -7.45 -44.94
CA PRO A 128 -40.71 -6.65 -45.35
C PRO A 128 -41.13 -5.19 -45.45
N VAL A 129 -40.84 -4.38 -44.42
CA VAL A 129 -40.93 -2.92 -44.53
C VAL A 129 -39.62 -2.40 -45.14
N PHE A 130 -39.49 -2.61 -46.45
CA PHE A 130 -38.54 -1.89 -47.28
C PHE A 130 -39.19 -1.70 -48.65
N TYR A 131 -39.86 -0.57 -48.84
CA TYR A 131 -39.93 0.22 -50.09
C TYR A 131 -40.91 1.38 -49.86
N ALA A 132 -40.39 2.57 -49.58
CA ALA A 132 -40.94 3.87 -50.00
C ALA A 132 -40.09 4.99 -49.41
N GLY A 133 -39.26 5.63 -50.24
CA GLY A 133 -38.46 6.78 -49.83
C GLY A 133 -37.25 7.05 -50.73
N LEU A 134 -37.45 7.00 -52.05
CA LEU A 134 -36.69 7.76 -53.04
C LEU A 134 -37.66 8.81 -53.59
#